data_AF-A0A0P9MUV5-F1
#
_entry.id   AF-A0A0P9MUV5-F1
#
_cell.length_a   1.000
_cell.length_b   1.000
_cell.length_c   1.000
_cell.angle_alpha   90.00
_cell.angle_beta   90.00
_cell.angle_gamma   90.00
#
_symmetry.space_group_name_H-M   'P 1'
#
loop_
_entity.id
_entity.type
_entity.pdbx_description
1 polymer ?
#
loop_
_entity_poly.entity_id
_entity_poly.type
_entity_poly.pdbx_seq_one_letter_code
_entity_poly.pdbx_strand_id
1 'polypeptide(L)'
;MLKTDQAIKDYGLDGYKLQASSGAGMIAELTRAEKAQKAIVVTGWVPHWMFAKWKLRFLEDPKGVYGAAETVDNVASLGLEKKAPEVVAFLKKFQWASKDEIGEVMLAIQDGAKPEAAAKDWVAKHPDRVAAWTAK
;
A
#
# COMPACT_ATOMS: atom_id res chain seq x y z
N MET A 1 9.57 1.57 -10.46
CA MET A 1 9.43 2.31 -11.73
C MET A 1 9.75 1.47 -12.97
N LEU A 2 10.68 0.50 -12.89
CA LEU A 2 11.05 -0.38 -14.02
C LEU A 2 9.86 -1.03 -14.75
N LYS A 3 8.86 -1.53 -14.02
CA LYS A 3 7.65 -2.15 -14.61
C LYS A 3 6.81 -1.16 -15.43
N THR A 4 6.73 0.09 -14.99
CA THR A 4 5.99 1.13 -15.72
C THR A 4 6.72 1.55 -16.98
N ASP A 5 8.05 1.68 -16.94
CA ASP A 5 8.83 1.92 -18.16
C ASP A 5 8.70 0.77 -19.17
N GLN A 6 8.63 -0.48 -18.68
CA GLN A 6 8.36 -1.64 -19.52
C GLN A 6 6.95 -1.58 -20.11
N ALA A 7 5.93 -1.23 -19.32
CA ALA A 7 4.56 -1.10 -19.79
C ALA A 7 4.42 -0.03 -20.88
N ILE A 8 5.08 1.13 -20.72
CA ILE A 8 5.09 2.19 -21.75
C ILE A 8 5.62 1.63 -23.08
N LYS A 9 6.71 0.87 -23.05
CA LYS A 9 7.30 0.25 -24.25
C LYS A 9 6.40 -0.85 -24.83
N ASP A 10 5.94 -1.78 -24.00
CA ASP A 10 5.19 -2.94 -24.46
C ASP A 10 3.85 -2.54 -25.06
N TYR A 11 3.21 -1.49 -24.55
CA TYR A 11 1.94 -0.99 -25.08
C TYR A 11 2.09 0.09 -26.16
N GLY A 12 3.32 0.46 -26.56
CA GLY A 12 3.54 1.49 -27.59
C GLY A 12 3.02 2.87 -27.18
N LEU A 13 3.15 3.22 -25.89
CA LEU A 13 2.64 4.47 -25.32
C LEU A 13 3.63 5.63 -25.56
N ASP A 14 4.09 5.81 -26.80
CA ASP A 14 5.20 6.71 -27.17
C ASP A 14 4.92 8.21 -26.86
N GLY A 15 3.64 8.58 -26.69
CA GLY A 15 3.23 9.92 -26.26
C GLY A 15 3.27 10.16 -24.75
N TYR A 16 3.57 9.13 -23.95
CA TYR A 16 3.63 9.19 -22.50
C TYR A 16 5.07 9.14 -21.99
N LYS A 17 5.36 9.95 -20.99
CA LYS A 17 6.64 9.95 -20.29
C LYS A 17 6.43 9.69 -18.81
N LEU A 18 7.10 8.67 -18.27
CA LEU A 18 7.13 8.43 -16.83
C LEU A 18 7.86 9.59 -16.13
N GLN A 19 7.18 10.25 -15.20
CA GLN A 19 7.75 11.31 -14.38
C GLN A 19 8.11 10.74 -13.02
N ALA A 20 9.40 10.59 -12.76
CA ALA A 20 9.90 10.18 -11.45
C ALA A 20 9.63 11.27 -10.41
N SER A 21 9.00 10.90 -9.30
CA SER A 21 8.69 11.79 -8.18
C SER A 21 8.71 11.01 -6.86
N SER A 22 8.07 11.55 -5.82
CA SER A 22 7.81 10.85 -4.56
C SER A 22 6.33 10.43 -4.48
N GLY A 23 6.01 9.51 -3.56
CA GLY A 23 4.62 9.16 -3.27
C GLY A 23 3.77 10.38 -2.91
N ALA A 24 4.31 11.29 -2.09
CA ALA A 24 3.65 12.55 -1.75
C ALA A 24 3.44 13.46 -2.98
N GLY A 25 4.42 13.54 -3.88
CA GLY A 25 4.33 14.30 -5.11
C GLY A 25 3.24 13.76 -6.05
N MET A 26 3.21 12.45 -6.25
CA MET A 26 2.17 11.76 -7.04
C MET A 26 0.77 12.05 -6.49
N ILE A 27 0.59 11.95 -5.18
CA ILE A 27 -0.70 12.24 -4.52
C ILE A 27 -1.10 13.70 -4.66
N ALA A 28 -0.15 14.64 -4.57
CA ALA A 28 -0.43 16.06 -4.74
C ALA A 28 -0.95 16.37 -6.16
N GLU A 29 -0.36 15.75 -7.19
CA GLU A 29 -0.84 15.88 -8.57
C GLU A 29 -2.21 15.22 -8.77
N LEU A 30 -2.41 14.02 -8.23
CA LEU A 30 -3.71 13.35 -8.26
C LEU A 30 -4.80 14.20 -7.60
N THR A 31 -4.49 14.79 -6.45
CA THR A 31 -5.42 15.70 -5.75
C THR A 31 -5.76 16.92 -6.60
N ARG A 32 -4.77 17.53 -7.26
CA ARG A 32 -4.98 18.69 -8.14
C ARG A 32 -5.85 18.33 -9.34
N ALA A 33 -5.52 17.23 -10.01
CA ALA A 33 -6.24 16.75 -11.18
C ALA A 33 -7.69 16.41 -10.83
N GLU A 34 -7.92 15.73 -9.70
CA GLU A 34 -9.26 15.38 -9.27
C GLU A 34 -10.08 16.64 -8.91
N LYS A 35 -9.52 17.59 -8.15
CA LYS A 35 -10.21 18.86 -7.87
C LYS A 35 -10.55 19.65 -9.12
N ALA A 36 -9.69 19.59 -10.14
CA ALA A 36 -9.88 20.27 -11.41
C ALA A 36 -10.68 19.44 -12.43
N GLN A 37 -11.11 18.21 -12.07
CA GLN A 37 -11.75 17.24 -12.96
C GLN A 37 -10.97 17.03 -14.27
N LYS A 38 -9.64 16.94 -14.16
CA LYS A 38 -8.73 16.71 -15.28
C LYS A 38 -8.32 15.25 -15.34
N ALA A 39 -8.15 14.74 -16.56
CA ALA A 39 -7.60 13.41 -16.78
C ALA A 39 -6.17 13.32 -16.20
N ILE A 40 -5.92 12.23 -15.47
CA ILE A 40 -4.60 11.90 -14.94
C ILE A 40 -4.42 10.38 -14.90
N VAL A 41 -3.19 9.94 -15.13
CA VAL A 41 -2.77 8.54 -14.92
C VAL A 41 -1.58 8.55 -13.98
N VAL A 42 -1.64 7.72 -12.94
CA VAL A 42 -0.59 7.59 -11.93
C VAL A 42 -0.22 6.12 -11.74
N THR A 43 1.01 5.87 -11.28
CA THR A 43 1.45 4.53 -10.86
C THR A 43 0.92 4.23 -9.46
N GLY A 44 -0.27 3.65 -9.37
CA GLY A 44 -0.93 3.29 -8.11
C GLY A 44 -0.71 1.85 -7.67
N TRP A 45 -0.98 1.57 -6.40
CA TRP A 45 -0.93 0.24 -5.79
C TRP A 45 -2.02 0.08 -4.73
N VAL A 46 -2.38 -1.15 -4.39
CA VAL A 46 -3.30 -1.49 -3.29
C VAL A 46 -2.55 -2.39 -2.31
N PRO A 47 -2.71 -2.20 -0.98
CA PRO A 47 -3.59 -1.23 -0.31
C PRO A 47 -3.06 0.22 -0.34
N HIS A 48 -3.95 1.19 -0.57
CA HIS A 48 -3.65 2.61 -0.45
C HIS A 48 -4.92 3.43 -0.17
N TRP A 49 -4.86 4.41 0.74
CA TRP A 49 -6.01 5.24 1.17
C TRP A 49 -6.69 6.00 0.03
N MET A 50 -5.96 6.28 -1.06
CA MET A 50 -6.48 7.04 -2.20
C MET A 50 -7.68 6.37 -2.89
N PHE A 51 -7.76 5.03 -2.84
CA PHE A 51 -8.89 4.28 -3.38
C PHE A 51 -10.14 4.36 -2.48
N ALA A 52 -9.97 4.63 -1.19
CA ALA A 52 -11.09 4.92 -0.28
C ALA A 52 -11.56 6.37 -0.44
N LYS A 53 -10.63 7.30 -0.71
CA LYS A 53 -10.92 8.73 -0.84
C LYS A 53 -11.52 9.13 -2.19
N TRP A 54 -11.05 8.55 -3.28
CA TRP A 54 -11.42 8.93 -4.65
C TRP A 54 -11.90 7.73 -5.46
N LYS A 55 -12.72 8.00 -6.49
CA LYS A 55 -13.24 6.98 -7.41
C LYS A 55 -12.18 6.63 -8.47
N LEU A 56 -11.17 5.88 -8.05
CA LEU A 56 -10.10 5.41 -8.93
C LEU A 56 -10.40 4.01 -9.46
N ARG A 57 -9.86 3.69 -10.63
CA ARG A 57 -9.88 2.34 -11.21
C ARG A 57 -8.49 1.98 -11.74
N PHE A 58 -8.15 0.70 -11.67
CA PHE A 58 -7.00 0.20 -12.43
C PHE A 58 -7.35 0.13 -13.92
N LEU A 59 -6.34 0.35 -14.76
CA LEU A 59 -6.42 0.04 -16.19
C LEU A 59 -6.10 -1.44 -16.38
N GLU A 60 -6.73 -2.06 -17.38
CA GLU A 60 -6.47 -3.45 -17.72
C GLU A 60 -5.03 -3.61 -18.22
N ASP A 61 -4.36 -4.67 -17.77
CA ASP A 61 -3.01 -5.05 -18.19
C ASP A 61 -3.04 -6.42 -18.90
N PRO A 62 -3.55 -6.51 -20.14
CA PRO A 62 -3.70 -7.78 -20.86
C PRO A 62 -2.36 -8.49 -21.17
N LYS A 63 -1.24 -7.76 -21.19
CA LYS A 63 0.12 -8.31 -21.32
C LYS A 63 0.74 -8.73 -19.98
N GLY A 64 0.07 -8.44 -18.86
CA GLY A 64 0.52 -8.82 -17.52
C GLY A 64 1.88 -8.24 -17.12
N VAL A 65 2.22 -7.04 -17.61
CA VAL A 65 3.53 -6.40 -17.35
C VAL A 65 3.75 -6.19 -15.85
N TYR A 66 2.71 -5.75 -15.14
CA TYR A 66 2.73 -5.52 -13.69
C TYR A 66 2.63 -6.80 -12.87
N GLY A 67 2.35 -7.94 -13.51
CA GLY A 67 2.22 -9.24 -12.86
C GLY A 67 0.84 -9.47 -12.25
N ALA A 68 0.72 -10.58 -11.51
CA ALA A 68 -0.47 -10.92 -10.75
C ALA A 68 -0.51 -10.15 -9.41
N ALA A 69 -1.50 -10.46 -8.56
CA ALA A 69 -1.57 -9.90 -7.23
C ALA A 69 -0.27 -10.15 -6.44
N GLU A 70 0.29 -9.08 -5.87
CA GLU A 70 1.48 -9.14 -5.03
C GLU A 70 1.10 -9.40 -3.57
N THR A 71 2.09 -9.80 -2.77
CA THR A 71 1.96 -10.04 -1.34
C THR A 71 2.95 -9.16 -0.57
N VAL A 72 2.65 -8.91 0.71
CA VAL A 72 3.54 -8.19 1.62
C VAL A 72 4.06 -9.20 2.63
N ASP A 73 5.37 -9.44 2.59
CA ASP A 73 6.02 -10.45 3.42
C ASP A 73 6.81 -9.83 4.58
N ASN A 74 6.76 -10.51 5.73
CA ASN A 74 7.64 -10.21 6.87
C ASN A 74 9.02 -10.80 6.60
N VAL A 75 10.04 -9.94 6.43
CA VAL A 75 11.44 -10.37 6.24
C VAL A 75 12.26 -9.99 7.45
N ALA A 76 12.98 -10.95 8.02
CA ALA A 76 13.83 -10.76 9.19
C ALA A 76 15.24 -11.33 8.98
N SER A 77 16.22 -10.82 9.72
CA SER A 77 17.57 -11.39 9.74
C SER A 77 17.54 -12.82 10.29
N LEU A 78 18.34 -13.72 9.71
CA LEU A 78 18.49 -15.11 10.17
C LEU A 78 18.89 -15.23 11.64
N GLY A 79 19.64 -14.25 12.16
CA GLY A 79 20.05 -14.23 13.57
C GLY A 79 18.95 -13.84 14.55
N LEU A 80 17.80 -13.35 14.08
CA LEU A 80 16.72 -12.86 14.94
C LEU A 80 16.07 -13.99 15.75
N GLU A 81 15.94 -15.18 15.18
CA GLU A 81 15.35 -16.34 15.87
C GLU A 81 16.13 -16.76 17.11
N LYS A 82 17.46 -16.58 17.10
CA LYS A 82 18.31 -16.85 18.27
C LYS A 82 18.26 -15.74 19.32
N LYS A 83 18.08 -14.49 18.89
CA LYS A 83 18.14 -13.31 19.76
C LYS A 83 16.80 -12.97 20.42
N ALA A 84 15.70 -13.19 19.69
CA ALA A 84 14.34 -12.82 20.09
C ALA A 84 13.33 -13.80 19.46
N PRO A 85 13.29 -15.06 19.92
CA PRO A 85 12.38 -16.08 19.39
C PRO A 85 10.91 -15.68 19.49
N GLU A 86 10.53 -14.94 20.54
CA GLU A 86 9.17 -14.41 20.73
C GLU A 86 8.76 -13.40 19.66
N VAL A 87 9.69 -12.55 19.20
CA VAL A 87 9.45 -11.61 18.11
C VAL A 87 9.29 -12.37 16.79
N VAL A 88 10.09 -13.41 16.56
CA VAL A 88 9.94 -14.26 15.37
C VAL A 88 8.61 -15.00 15.38
N ALA A 89 8.16 -15.51 16.53
CA ALA A 89 6.86 -16.14 16.67
C ALA A 89 5.71 -15.16 16.35
N PHE A 90 5.81 -13.92 16.82
CA PHE A 90 4.87 -12.85 16.45
C PHE A 90 4.89 -12.54 14.95
N LEU A 91 6.06 -12.32 14.35
CA LEU A 91 6.20 -11.99 12.92
C LEU A 91 5.71 -13.12 12.01
N LYS A 92 5.80 -14.39 12.44
CA LYS A 92 5.23 -15.55 11.74
C LYS A 92 3.68 -15.55 11.77
N LYS A 93 3.06 -14.95 12.78
CA LYS A 93 1.59 -14.85 12.94
C LYS A 93 1.01 -13.54 12.41
N PHE A 94 1.82 -12.46 12.38
CA PHE A 94 1.39 -11.14 11.99
C PHE A 94 1.02 -11.08 10.50
N GLN A 95 -0.26 -10.82 10.25
CA GLN A 95 -0.80 -10.57 8.92
C GLN A 95 -2.06 -9.71 9.02
N TRP A 96 -2.22 -8.80 8.07
CA TRP A 96 -3.48 -8.11 7.84
C TRP A 96 -4.46 -9.05 7.13
N ALA A 97 -5.71 -9.11 7.59
CA ALA A 97 -6.77 -9.91 7.01
C ALA A 97 -7.33 -9.30 5.73
N SER A 98 -7.29 -7.97 5.59
CA SER A 98 -7.77 -7.32 4.39
C SER A 98 -7.03 -6.02 4.08
N LYS A 99 -7.12 -5.61 2.82
CA LYS A 99 -6.70 -4.28 2.36
C LYS A 99 -7.42 -3.14 3.10
N ASP A 100 -8.64 -3.39 3.58
CA ASP A 100 -9.47 -2.38 4.24
C ASP A 100 -9.00 -2.16 5.69
N GLU A 101 -8.51 -3.21 6.35
CA GLU A 101 -7.89 -3.14 7.69
C GLU A 101 -6.66 -2.22 7.69
N ILE A 102 -5.79 -2.37 6.67
CA ILE A 102 -4.64 -1.48 6.45
C ILE A 102 -5.13 -0.08 6.06
N GLY A 103 -6.15 -0.02 5.20
CA GLY A 103 -6.75 1.22 4.69
C GLY A 103 -7.29 2.12 5.80
N GLU A 104 -7.90 1.56 6.85
CA GLU A 104 -8.41 2.30 8.02
C GLU A 104 -7.29 3.11 8.69
N VAL A 105 -6.16 2.45 8.98
CA VAL A 105 -5.01 3.11 9.63
C VAL A 105 -4.41 4.17 8.72
N MET A 106 -4.24 3.85 7.43
CA MET A 106 -3.69 4.80 6.45
C MET A 106 -4.57 6.04 6.29
N LEU A 107 -5.90 5.86 6.30
CA LEU A 107 -6.85 6.96 6.17
C LEU A 107 -6.81 7.86 7.41
N ALA A 108 -6.80 7.29 8.62
CA ALA A 108 -6.70 8.07 9.85
C ALA A 108 -5.45 8.96 9.88
N ILE A 109 -4.30 8.41 9.44
CA ILE A 109 -3.05 9.19 9.32
C ILE A 109 -3.20 10.30 8.28
N GLN A 110 -3.81 9.99 7.14
CA GLN A 110 -4.03 10.96 6.07
C GLN A 110 -4.98 12.10 6.49
N ASP A 111 -5.91 11.84 7.40
CA ASP A 111 -6.86 12.82 7.96
C ASP A 111 -6.27 13.60 9.15
N GLY A 112 -5.01 13.35 9.50
CA GLY A 112 -4.22 14.16 10.43
C GLY A 112 -3.85 13.47 11.75
N ALA A 113 -4.21 12.20 11.95
CA ALA A 113 -3.74 11.46 13.10
C ALA A 113 -2.23 11.21 13.02
N LYS A 114 -1.55 11.23 14.16
CA LYS A 114 -0.17 10.71 14.24
C LYS A 114 -0.20 9.19 14.05
N PRO A 115 0.80 8.59 13.35
CA PRO A 115 0.85 7.14 13.14
C PRO A 115 0.69 6.31 14.42
N GLU A 116 1.29 6.74 15.52
CA GLU A 116 1.19 6.05 16.81
C GLU A 116 -0.22 6.13 17.41
N ALA A 117 -0.92 7.25 17.21
CA ALA A 117 -2.30 7.41 17.66
C ALA A 117 -3.25 6.56 16.83
N ALA A 118 -3.09 6.57 15.50
CA ALA A 118 -3.87 5.72 14.59
C ALA A 118 -3.67 4.22 14.87
N ALA A 119 -2.42 3.80 15.10
CA ALA A 119 -2.11 2.41 15.45
C ALA A 119 -2.72 2.01 16.79
N LYS A 120 -2.66 2.87 17.81
CA LYS A 120 -3.27 2.61 19.13
C LYS A 120 -4.79 2.49 19.05
N ASP A 121 -5.44 3.40 18.33
CA ASP A 121 -6.89 3.38 18.12
C ASP A 121 -7.31 2.10 17.38
N TRP A 122 -6.58 1.73 16.33
CA TRP A 122 -6.81 0.49 15.60
C TRP A 122 -6.65 -0.74 16.50
N VAL A 123 -5.56 -0.84 17.27
CA VAL A 123 -5.34 -1.94 18.24
C VAL A 123 -6.49 -2.04 19.26
N ALA A 124 -6.99 -0.90 19.75
CA ALA A 124 -8.10 -0.87 20.71
C ALA A 124 -9.43 -1.34 20.10
N LYS A 125 -9.67 -1.06 18.81
CA LYS A 125 -10.86 -1.49 18.07
C LYS A 125 -10.80 -2.95 17.61
N HIS A 126 -9.61 -3.51 17.48
CA HIS A 126 -9.38 -4.83 16.90
C HIS A 126 -8.66 -5.79 17.88
N PRO A 127 -9.15 -5.98 19.13
CA PRO A 127 -8.47 -6.78 20.14
C PRO A 127 -8.30 -8.25 19.74
N ASP A 128 -9.29 -8.83 19.04
CA ASP A 128 -9.22 -10.22 18.57
C ASP A 128 -8.12 -10.44 17.54
N ARG A 129 -7.87 -9.44 16.69
CA ARG A 129 -6.79 -9.45 15.69
C ARG A 129 -5.44 -9.49 16.37
N VAL A 130 -5.25 -8.63 17.36
CA VAL A 130 -4.01 -8.56 18.14
C VAL A 130 -3.81 -9.84 18.94
N ALA A 131 -4.87 -10.37 19.55
CA ALA A 131 -4.81 -11.64 20.28
C ALA A 131 -4.35 -12.81 19.39
N ALA A 132 -4.80 -12.87 18.12
CA ALA A 132 -4.35 -13.90 17.18
C ALA A 132 -2.84 -13.82 16.87
N TRP A 133 -2.27 -12.61 16.86
CA TRP A 133 -0.83 -12.41 16.63
C TRP A 133 0.01 -12.68 17.88
N THR A 134 -0.53 -12.40 19.07
CA THR A 134 0.19 -12.50 20.35
C THR A 134 -0.12 -13.77 21.14
N ALA A 135 -1.01 -14.63 20.66
CA ALA A 135 -1.27 -15.93 21.26
C ALA A 135 0.05 -16.69 21.42
N LYS A 136 0.25 -17.36 22.55
CA LYS A 136 1.43 -18.19 22.78
C LYS A 136 1.28 -19.50 22.02
#